data_AF-A0A924XKW9-F1
#
_entry.id   AF-A0A924XKW9-F1
#
_cell.length_a   1.000
_cell.length_b   1.000
_cell.length_c   1.000
_cell.angle_alpha   90.00
_cell.angle_beta   90.00
_cell.angle_gamma   90.00
#
_symmetry.space_group_name_H-M   'P 1'
#
loop_
_entity.id
_entity.type
_entity.pdbx_description
1 polymer ?
#
loop_
_entity_poly.entity_id
_entity_poly.type
_entity_poly.pdbx_seq_one_letter_code
_entity_poly.pdbx_strand_id
1 'polypeptide(L)'
;MKKAVVGDVLSWNEVNEIHRTRHGIYQKTNRLISLLTDFGKINPCYPDIHGDNTDTILYTGAGRRGDQKLDSFNRAMFNAIGSQHAVPLFNKLAIGRWEFLGFWRVSEGKYIFDEKQDRMVWKFTLCKFKENL
;
A
#
# COMPACT_ATOMS: atom_id res chain seq x y z
N MET A 1 -11.41 2.57 18.67
CA MET A 1 -11.17 1.55 17.64
C MET A 1 -10.78 0.24 18.32
N LYS A 2 -11.41 -0.89 17.96
CA LYS A 2 -10.98 -2.22 18.38
C LYS A 2 -9.53 -2.42 17.92
N LYS A 3 -8.67 -3.01 18.75
CA LYS A 3 -7.29 -3.33 18.35
C LYS A 3 -7.36 -4.41 17.28
N ALA A 4 -7.22 -4.02 16.01
CA ALA A 4 -7.24 -4.96 14.90
C ALA A 4 -6.03 -5.90 14.99
N VAL A 5 -6.27 -7.18 14.76
CA VAL A 5 -5.24 -8.23 14.70
C VAL A 5 -5.06 -8.66 13.24
N VAL A 6 -3.85 -9.07 12.89
CA VAL A 6 -3.55 -9.55 11.53
C VAL A 6 -4.55 -10.66 11.15
N GLY A 7 -5.17 -10.53 9.98
CA GLY A 7 -6.21 -11.44 9.48
C GLY A 7 -7.64 -11.00 9.81
N ASP A 8 -7.84 -9.98 10.65
CA ASP A 8 -9.18 -9.44 10.89
C ASP A 8 -9.79 -8.93 9.57
N VAL A 9 -11.04 -9.32 9.33
CA VAL A 9 -11.84 -8.81 8.22
C VAL A 9 -12.68 -7.64 8.73
N LEU A 10 -12.36 -6.46 8.21
CA LEU A 10 -12.94 -5.17 8.56
C LEU A 10 -13.88 -4.67 7.46
N SER A 11 -14.90 -3.94 7.88
CA SER A 11 -15.74 -3.14 6.99
C SER A 11 -14.99 -1.91 6.46
N TRP A 12 -15.52 -1.28 5.41
CA TRP A 12 -14.98 0.02 4.98
C TRP A 12 -15.03 1.08 6.08
N ASN A 13 -16.08 1.09 6.91
CA ASN A 13 -16.22 2.09 7.98
C ASN A 13 -15.07 1.98 8.99
N GLU A 14 -14.72 0.76 9.39
CA GLU A 14 -13.61 0.49 10.30
C GLU A 14 -12.26 0.87 9.67
N VAL A 15 -12.02 0.52 8.41
CA VAL A 15 -10.80 0.94 7.69
C VAL A 15 -10.73 2.47 7.56
N ASN A 16 -11.86 3.11 7.29
CA ASN A 16 -11.95 4.55 7.07
C ASN A 16 -11.66 5.37 8.33
N GLU A 17 -11.79 4.81 9.54
CA GLU A 17 -11.37 5.47 10.79
C GLU A 17 -9.86 5.82 10.76
N ILE A 18 -9.05 4.94 10.17
CA ILE A 18 -7.60 5.12 10.02
C ILE A 18 -7.24 5.70 8.65
N HIS A 19 -7.71 5.07 7.58
CA HIS A 19 -7.21 5.32 6.22
C HIS A 19 -7.87 6.53 5.54
N ARG A 20 -9.10 6.88 5.90
CA ARG A 20 -9.73 8.19 5.60
C ARG A 20 -9.84 8.63 4.13
N THR A 21 -9.45 7.81 3.16
CA THR A 21 -9.53 8.13 1.71
C THR A 21 -9.72 6.87 0.89
N ARG A 22 -10.24 6.97 -0.35
CA ARG A 22 -10.38 5.83 -1.27
C ARG A 22 -9.15 5.57 -2.14
N HIS A 23 -8.12 6.40 -2.02
CA HIS A 23 -6.84 6.18 -2.71
C HIS A 23 -6.08 5.02 -2.06
N GLY A 24 -5.16 4.38 -2.79
CA GLY A 24 -4.33 3.33 -2.18
C GLY A 24 -3.41 3.85 -1.09
N ILE A 25 -3.01 5.11 -1.18
CA ILE A 25 -2.05 5.75 -0.29
C ILE A 25 -2.75 6.85 0.52
N TYR A 26 -2.74 6.73 1.85
CA TYR A 26 -3.15 7.80 2.73
C TYR A 26 -1.92 8.46 3.36
N GLN A 27 -1.83 9.78 3.17
CA GLN A 27 -0.77 10.60 3.75
C GLN A 27 -1.35 11.89 4.33
N LYS A 28 -0.65 12.45 5.30
CA LYS A 28 -0.89 13.81 5.80
C LYS A 28 0.44 14.55 5.82
N THR A 29 0.50 15.73 5.21
CA THR A 29 1.72 16.57 5.16
C THR A 29 2.97 15.78 4.73
N ASN A 30 2.84 14.97 3.67
CA ASN A 30 3.87 14.08 3.11
C ASN A 30 4.39 12.98 4.05
N ARG A 31 3.70 12.72 5.17
CA ARG A 31 3.92 11.56 6.03
C ARG A 31 2.94 10.47 5.67
N LEU A 32 3.44 9.28 5.35
CA LEU A 32 2.64 8.10 5.11
C LEU A 32 1.91 7.69 6.40
N ILE A 33 0.61 7.44 6.31
CA ILE A 33 -0.24 7.05 7.45
C ILE A 33 -0.73 5.62 7.32
N SER A 34 -1.17 5.19 6.13
CA SER A 34 -1.67 3.84 5.89
C SER A 34 -1.80 3.54 4.40
N LEU A 35 -1.93 2.25 4.08
CA LEU A 35 -1.98 1.74 2.72
C LEU A 35 -3.18 0.81 2.50
N LEU A 36 -3.74 0.84 1.30
CA LEU A 36 -4.64 -0.18 0.77
C LEU A 36 -3.93 -0.91 -0.37
N THR A 37 -4.08 -2.23 -0.40
CA THR A 37 -3.61 -3.10 -1.47
C THR A 37 -4.76 -3.93 -2.03
N ASP A 38 -4.61 -4.37 -3.28
CA ASP A 38 -5.50 -5.32 -3.95
C ASP A 38 -4.59 -6.24 -4.76
N PHE A 39 -4.49 -7.52 -4.38
CA PHE A 39 -3.69 -8.53 -5.09
C PHE A 39 -4.38 -9.01 -6.38
N GLY A 40 -5.06 -8.11 -7.10
CA GLY A 40 -5.65 -8.36 -8.42
C GLY A 40 -6.86 -9.29 -8.43
N LYS A 41 -7.49 -9.59 -7.28
CA LYS A 41 -8.70 -10.44 -7.25
C LYS A 41 -9.96 -9.72 -7.74
N ILE A 42 -9.97 -8.39 -7.73
CA ILE A 42 -11.15 -7.58 -8.06
C ILE A 42 -10.86 -6.53 -9.14
N ASN A 43 -9.68 -5.91 -9.13
CA ASN A 43 -9.28 -4.93 -10.14
C ASN A 43 -8.00 -5.38 -10.87
N PRO A 44 -8.08 -5.79 -12.16
CA PRO A 44 -6.91 -6.27 -12.91
C PRO A 44 -5.91 -5.17 -13.28
N CYS A 45 -6.22 -3.89 -13.01
CA CYS A 45 -5.39 -2.75 -13.43
C CYS A 45 -4.10 -2.60 -12.60
N TYR A 46 -4.04 -3.17 -11.39
CA TYR A 46 -2.84 -3.18 -10.53
C TYR A 46 -2.84 -4.42 -9.64
N PRO A 47 -2.28 -5.55 -10.08
CA PRO A 47 -1.98 -6.62 -9.14
C PRO A 47 -0.73 -6.17 -8.40
N ASP A 48 -0.92 -5.61 -7.20
CA ASP A 48 0.14 -5.74 -6.21
C ASP A 48 0.42 -7.24 -6.08
N ILE A 49 1.69 -7.62 -5.94
CA ILE A 49 2.07 -9.03 -5.86
C ILE A 49 2.88 -9.25 -4.61
N HIS A 50 2.73 -10.43 -4.01
CA HIS A 50 3.72 -10.89 -3.07
C HIS A 50 5.08 -10.98 -3.78
N GLY A 51 6.14 -10.59 -3.08
CA GLY A 51 7.50 -10.88 -3.52
C GLY A 51 7.81 -12.37 -3.35
N ASP A 52 9.09 -12.70 -3.18
CA ASP A 52 9.54 -14.10 -3.03
C ASP A 52 8.94 -14.80 -1.79
N ASN A 53 8.37 -14.05 -0.84
CA ASN A 53 7.70 -14.56 0.35
C ASN A 53 6.49 -13.69 0.77
N THR A 54 5.74 -14.18 1.76
CA THR A 54 4.57 -13.48 2.33
C THR A 54 4.93 -12.26 3.19
N ASP A 55 6.21 -11.99 3.41
CA ASP A 55 6.71 -10.83 4.17
C ASP A 55 7.14 -9.67 3.26
N THR A 56 7.00 -9.83 1.94
CA THR A 56 7.35 -8.82 0.95
C THR A 56 6.19 -8.58 -0.01
N ILE A 57 5.92 -7.32 -0.34
CA ILE A 57 4.91 -6.94 -1.34
C ILE A 57 5.55 -5.94 -2.31
N LEU A 58 5.35 -6.16 -3.60
CA LEU A 58 5.64 -5.19 -4.65
C LEU A 58 4.40 -4.34 -4.87
N TYR A 59 4.43 -3.13 -4.35
CA TYR A 59 3.33 -2.18 -4.31
C TYR A 59 3.44 -1.16 -5.45
N THR A 60 2.34 -0.94 -6.18
CA THR A 60 2.34 0.06 -7.26
C THR A 60 1.98 1.45 -6.74
N GLY A 61 2.74 2.47 -7.15
CA GLY A 61 2.52 3.86 -6.75
C GLY A 61 1.21 4.46 -7.27
N ALA A 62 0.93 5.70 -6.84
CA ALA A 62 -0.24 6.46 -7.24
C ALA A 62 -0.12 7.02 -8.67
N GLY A 63 -1.28 7.15 -9.33
CA GLY A 63 -1.42 7.68 -10.68
C GLY A 63 -1.96 6.65 -11.65
N ARG A 64 -3.20 6.82 -12.13
CA ARG A 64 -3.93 5.81 -12.92
C ARG A 64 -3.76 5.90 -14.43
N ARG A 65 -3.30 7.04 -14.95
CA ARG A 65 -3.18 7.32 -16.39
C ARG A 65 -1.87 8.01 -16.69
N GLY A 66 -1.25 7.65 -17.83
CA GLY A 66 0.07 8.11 -18.23
C GLY A 66 1.18 7.78 -17.22
N ASP A 67 2.36 8.30 -17.50
CA ASP A 67 3.51 8.17 -16.61
C ASP A 67 3.22 8.70 -15.20
N GLN A 68 3.55 7.89 -14.19
CA GLN A 68 3.32 8.27 -12.80
C GLN A 68 4.28 9.37 -12.35
N LYS A 69 3.73 10.40 -11.70
CA LYS A 69 4.50 11.55 -11.23
C LYS A 69 4.94 11.37 -9.77
N LEU A 70 6.00 12.05 -9.37
CA LEU A 70 6.40 12.18 -7.97
C LEU A 70 5.52 13.23 -7.24
N ASP A 71 4.22 12.96 -7.20
CA ASP A 71 3.22 13.76 -6.49
C ASP A 71 3.32 13.56 -4.96
N SER A 72 2.38 14.16 -4.21
CA SER A 72 2.38 14.07 -2.74
C SER A 72 2.19 12.64 -2.21
N PHE A 73 1.49 11.77 -2.94
CA PHE A 73 1.28 10.38 -2.54
C PHE A 73 2.56 9.57 -2.72
N ASN A 74 3.16 9.61 -3.92
CA ASN A 74 4.40 8.88 -4.19
C ASN A 74 5.58 9.43 -3.38
N ARG A 75 5.62 10.75 -3.13
CA ARG A 75 6.63 11.36 -2.25
C ARG A 75 6.52 10.89 -0.80
N ALA A 76 5.29 10.68 -0.30
CA ALA A 76 5.09 10.14 1.05
C ALA A 76 5.66 8.72 1.20
N MET A 77 5.62 7.90 0.13
CA MET A 77 6.27 6.58 0.11
C MET A 77 7.79 6.69 0.25
N PHE A 78 8.43 7.61 -0.51
CA PHE A 78 9.87 7.85 -0.37
C PHE A 78 10.27 8.39 1.00
N ASN A 79 9.47 9.29 1.58
CA ASN A 79 9.71 9.76 2.95
C ASN A 79 9.59 8.62 3.98
N ALA A 80 8.71 7.65 3.73
CA ALA A 80 8.58 6.47 4.58
C ALA A 80 9.81 5.56 4.53
N ILE A 81 10.52 5.50 3.39
CA ILE A 81 11.82 4.80 3.28
C ILE A 81 12.84 5.44 4.22
N GLY A 82 13.00 6.77 4.17
CA GLY A 82 13.97 7.47 5.02
C GLY A 82 13.66 7.40 6.51
N SER A 83 12.37 7.46 6.87
CA SER A 83 11.94 7.41 8.28
C SER A 83 11.79 6.00 8.86
N GLN A 84 11.82 4.96 8.02
CA GLN A 84 11.58 3.56 8.43
C GLN A 84 10.27 3.36 9.22
N HIS A 85 9.30 4.25 9.02
CA HIS A 85 8.04 4.23 9.74
C HIS A 85 7.16 3.08 9.24
N ALA A 86 6.67 2.26 10.16
CA ALA A 86 5.73 1.20 9.83
C ALA A 86 4.29 1.74 9.88
N VAL A 87 3.48 1.39 8.87
CA VAL A 87 2.09 1.83 8.74
C VAL A 87 1.15 0.64 8.55
N PRO A 88 -0.11 0.72 8.97
CA PRO A 88 -1.08 -0.34 8.74
C PRO A 88 -1.38 -0.50 7.25
N LEU A 89 -1.47 -1.76 6.81
CA LEU A 89 -1.82 -2.16 5.45
C LEU A 89 -3.11 -2.96 5.46
N PHE A 90 -4.04 -2.63 4.55
CA PHE A 90 -5.31 -3.32 4.39
C PHE A 90 -5.46 -3.89 2.99
N ASN A 91 -5.74 -5.18 2.88
CA ASN A 91 -5.95 -5.87 1.62
C ASN A 91 -7.44 -5.94 1.27
N LYS A 92 -7.80 -5.61 0.03
CA LYS A 92 -9.17 -5.70 -0.45
C LYS A 92 -9.56 -7.15 -0.76
N LEU A 93 -10.52 -7.68 -0.01
CA LEU A 93 -11.07 -9.03 -0.26
C LEU A 93 -12.34 -9.01 -1.12
N ALA A 94 -13.19 -8.01 -0.92
CA ALA A 94 -14.42 -7.75 -1.68
C ALA A 94 -14.80 -6.26 -1.56
N ILE A 95 -15.88 -5.84 -2.23
CA ILE A 95 -16.49 -4.53 -1.95
C ILE A 95 -16.87 -4.49 -0.46
N GLY A 96 -16.31 -3.52 0.27
CA GLY A 96 -16.58 -3.32 1.70
C GLY A 96 -15.95 -4.34 2.64
N ARG A 97 -15.15 -5.30 2.15
CA ARG A 97 -14.45 -6.30 2.98
C ARG A 97 -12.94 -6.16 2.82
N TRP A 98 -12.27 -5.89 3.92
CA TRP A 98 -10.84 -5.58 3.96
C TRP A 98 -10.14 -6.41 5.01
N GLU A 99 -9.04 -7.05 4.68
CA GLU A 99 -8.22 -7.80 5.61
C GLU A 99 -7.11 -6.91 6.17
N PHE A 100 -6.94 -6.87 7.48
CA PHE A 100 -5.79 -6.21 8.08
C PHE A 100 -4.53 -7.08 7.98
N LEU A 101 -3.51 -6.61 7.27
CA LEU A 101 -2.25 -7.35 7.06
C LEU A 101 -1.17 -7.03 8.11
N GLY A 102 -1.49 -6.22 9.11
CA GLY A 102 -0.52 -5.74 10.09
C GLY A 102 0.18 -4.46 9.65
N PHE A 103 1.35 -4.22 10.24
CA PHE A 103 2.16 -3.04 9.97
C PHE A 103 3.29 -3.37 8.99
N TRP A 104 3.55 -2.45 8.07
CA TRP A 104 4.49 -2.63 6.96
C TRP A 104 5.34 -1.38 6.78
N ARG A 105 6.60 -1.57 6.37
CA ARG A 105 7.55 -0.50 6.03
C ARG A 105 7.76 -0.45 4.53
N VAL A 106 7.97 0.75 4.00
CA VAL A 106 8.48 0.93 2.64
C VAL A 106 10.00 0.82 2.71
N SER A 107 10.60 -0.12 1.97
CA SER A 107 12.06 -0.35 1.99
C SER A 107 12.76 0.21 0.75
N GLU A 108 12.08 0.25 -0.39
CA GLU A 108 12.66 0.69 -1.67
C GLU A 108 11.59 1.31 -2.56
N GLY A 109 12.00 2.18 -3.49
CA GLY A 109 11.15 2.73 -4.55
C GLY A 109 11.92 2.85 -5.86
N LYS A 110 11.36 2.34 -6.95
CA LYS A 110 11.94 2.36 -8.31
C LYS A 110 10.96 2.94 -9.30
N TYR A 111 11.47 3.70 -10.27
CA TYR A 111 10.70 4.16 -11.43
C TYR A 111 11.01 3.23 -12.60
N ILE A 112 10.04 2.43 -13.00
CA ILE A 112 10.23 1.40 -14.01
C ILE A 112 9.22 1.56 -15.15
N PHE A 113 9.59 1.09 -16.33
CA PHE A 113 8.66 0.94 -17.43
C PHE A 113 7.80 -0.32 -17.24
N ASP A 114 6.48 -0.18 -17.24
CA ASP A 114 5.53 -1.30 -17.21
C ASP A 114 5.08 -1.60 -18.64
N GLU A 115 5.62 -2.66 -19.25
CA GLU A 115 5.32 -3.05 -20.62
C GLU A 115 3.84 -3.40 -20.84
N LYS A 116 3.12 -3.88 -19.81
CA LYS A 116 1.69 -4.23 -19.95
C LYS A 116 0.83 -2.99 -20.04
N GLN A 117 1.26 -1.90 -19.42
CA GLN A 117 0.54 -0.62 -19.40
C GLN A 117 1.15 0.43 -20.33
N ASP A 118 2.26 0.12 -21.01
CA ASP A 118 3.01 0.99 -21.91
C ASP A 118 3.28 2.38 -21.31
N ARG A 119 3.79 2.39 -20.08
CA ARG A 119 4.03 3.63 -19.31
C ARG A 119 5.01 3.45 -18.16
N MET A 120 5.54 4.55 -17.67
CA MET A 120 6.37 4.56 -16.47
C MET A 120 5.52 4.54 -15.19
N VAL A 121 5.90 3.67 -14.25
CA VAL A 121 5.24 3.50 -12.95
C VAL A 121 6.25 3.47 -11.81
N TRP A 122 5.83 3.93 -10.64
CA TRP A 122 6.55 3.70 -9.39
C TRP A 122 6.22 2.31 -8.86
N LYS A 123 7.25 1.53 -8.53
CA LYS A 123 7.15 0.29 -7.75
C LYS A 123 7.87 0.46 -6.43
N PHE A 124 7.18 0.17 -5.35
CA PHE A 124 7.69 0.23 -4.00
C PHE A 124 7.76 -1.17 -3.40
N THR A 125 8.85 -1.48 -2.73
CA THR A 125 8.96 -2.72 -1.97
C THR A 125 8.47 -2.45 -0.56
N LEU A 126 7.47 -3.22 -0.11
CA LEU A 126 7.00 -3.21 1.27
C LEU A 126 7.52 -4.45 1.98
N CYS A 127 7.99 -4.27 3.22
CA CYS A 127 8.42 -5.36 4.09
C CYS A 127 7.56 -5.37 5.35
N LYS A 128 7.14 -6.57 5.76
CA LYS A 128 6.34 -6.74 6.96
C LYS A 128 7.14 -6.32 8.19
N PHE A 129 6.56 -5.45 9.01
CA PHE A 129 7.16 -5.07 10.28
C PHE A 129 6.91 -6.17 11.30
N LYS A 130 7.98 -6.86 11.69
CA LYS A 130 7.98 -7.78 12.82
C LYS A 130 8.51 -6.99 14.02
N GLU A 131 7.66 -6.76 15.00
CA GLU A 131 8.10 -6.25 16.29
C GLU A 131 8.97 -7.35 16.91
N ASN A 132 10.27 -7.10 17.06
CA ASN A 132 11.14 -8.03 17.78
C ASN A 132 10.66 -8.01 19.24
N LEU A 133 10.05 -9.11 19.68
CA LEU A 133 9.82 -9.40 21.10
C LEU A 133 11.15 -9.74 21.78
#